data_AF-A0A0G2I9Q2-F1
#
_entry.id   AF-A0A0G2I9Q2-F1
#
_cell.length_a   1.000
_cell.length_b   1.000
_cell.length_c   1.000
_cell.angle_alpha   90.00
_cell.angle_beta   90.00
_cell.angle_gamma   90.00
#
_symmetry.space_group_name_H-M   'P 1'
#
loop_
_entity.id
_entity.type
_entity.pdbx_description
1 polymer ?
#
loop_
_entity_poly.entity_id
_entity_poly.type
_entity_poly.pdbx_seq_one_letter_code
_entity_poly.pdbx_strand_id
1 'polypeptide(L)'
;MENASKVDVALISDGEMPACAEVISKSFGHDAPFVDIYFPNHGTPSGQAQASKRLAAWKQSSESSTFLKAIARADEGSQEHIIGLAAIVEGTPVGRKLYEQCGLSAEIEEMRFDVGEEYVERRKPKLVFLTREPPT
;
A
#
# COMPACT_ATOMS: atom_id res chain seq x y z
N MET A 1 -13.70 23.52 -14.06
CA MET A 1 -13.78 22.23 -13.36
C MET A 1 -12.98 21.27 -14.21
N GLU A 2 -11.78 20.88 -13.77
CA GLU A 2 -11.03 19.79 -14.40
C GLU A 2 -11.84 18.51 -14.24
N ASN A 3 -12.04 17.77 -15.33
CA ASN A 3 -12.51 16.40 -15.26
C ASN A 3 -11.44 15.60 -14.52
N ALA A 4 -11.74 15.18 -13.29
CA ALA A 4 -10.89 14.23 -12.60
C ALA A 4 -10.76 12.97 -13.46
N SER A 5 -9.53 12.63 -13.81
CA SER A 5 -9.20 11.40 -14.55
C SER A 5 -9.85 10.21 -13.86
N LYS A 6 -10.54 9.34 -14.60
CA LYS A 6 -11.13 8.14 -14.01
C LYS A 6 -9.99 7.24 -13.49
N VAL A 7 -10.03 6.93 -12.20
CA VAL A 7 -9.10 5.98 -11.56
C VAL A 7 -9.71 4.59 -11.60
N ASP A 8 -8.99 3.64 -12.17
CA ASP A 8 -9.31 2.20 -12.16
C ASP A 8 -8.32 1.44 -11.27
N VAL A 9 -8.70 0.24 -10.81
CA VAL A 9 -7.84 -0.65 -10.01
C VAL A 9 -7.53 -1.91 -10.80
N ALA A 10 -6.26 -2.35 -10.79
CA ALA A 10 -5.83 -3.57 -11.46
C ALA A 10 -4.78 -4.35 -10.64
N LEU A 11 -4.53 -5.60 -11.04
CA LEU A 11 -3.46 -6.42 -10.47
C LEU A 11 -2.08 -5.89 -10.88
N ILE A 12 -1.14 -5.91 -9.95
CA ILE A 12 0.29 -5.67 -10.24
C ILE A 12 0.90 -6.96 -10.80
N SER A 13 1.49 -6.88 -11.99
CA SER A 13 2.31 -7.95 -12.55
C SER A 13 3.73 -7.93 -11.99
N ASP A 14 4.46 -9.05 -12.05
CA ASP A 14 5.82 -9.13 -11.49
C ASP A 14 6.79 -8.18 -12.20
N GLY A 15 6.58 -7.93 -13.49
CA GLY A 15 7.38 -6.99 -14.28
C GLY A 15 7.22 -5.53 -13.85
N GLU A 16 6.21 -5.20 -13.05
CA GLU A 16 5.90 -3.83 -12.63
C GLU A 16 6.50 -3.45 -11.28
N MET A 17 7.20 -4.37 -10.61
CA MET A 17 7.83 -4.10 -9.32
C MET A 17 8.84 -2.95 -9.35
N PRO A 18 9.66 -2.76 -10.42
CA PRO A 18 10.52 -1.58 -10.54
C PRO A 18 9.72 -0.27 -10.55
N ALA A 19 8.62 -0.22 -11.32
CA ALA A 19 7.75 0.97 -11.37
C ALA A 19 7.08 1.23 -10.01
N CYS A 20 6.65 0.19 -9.30
CA CYS A 20 6.10 0.32 -7.96
C CYS A 20 7.11 0.91 -6.98
N ALA A 21 8.38 0.48 -7.02
CA ALA A 21 9.43 1.02 -6.18
C ALA A 21 9.70 2.51 -6.47
N GLU A 22 9.67 2.91 -7.74
CA GLU A 22 9.79 4.30 -8.14
C GLU A 22 8.59 5.14 -7.64
N VAL A 23 7.36 4.62 -7.77
CA VAL A 23 6.14 5.28 -7.29
C VAL A 23 6.18 5.47 -5.77
N ILE A 24 6.55 4.44 -5.00
CA ILE A 24 6.75 4.57 -3.55
C ILE A 24 7.74 5.70 -3.25
N SER A 25 8.87 5.70 -3.95
CA SER A 25 9.91 6.68 -3.71
C SER A 25 9.48 8.11 -3.98
N LYS A 26 8.79 8.35 -5.10
CA LYS A 26 8.26 9.66 -5.47
C LYS A 26 7.11 10.11 -4.58
N SER A 27 6.24 9.18 -4.18
CA SER A 27 5.01 9.51 -3.43
C SER A 27 5.30 9.87 -1.97
N PHE A 28 6.29 9.21 -1.37
CA PHE A 28 6.59 9.36 0.06
C PHE A 28 7.88 10.13 0.34
N GLY A 29 8.81 10.23 -0.61
CA GLY A 29 10.11 10.85 -0.35
C GLY A 29 10.69 10.36 0.98
N HIS A 30 11.19 11.26 1.81
CA HIS A 30 11.64 10.92 3.17
C HIS A 30 10.74 11.53 4.26
N ASP A 31 9.46 11.78 3.94
CA ASP A 31 8.50 12.41 4.86
C ASP A 31 7.66 11.39 5.66
N ALA A 32 7.74 10.12 5.29
CA ALA A 32 7.03 9.00 5.91
C ALA A 32 8.04 8.00 6.51
N PRO A 33 8.39 8.12 7.81
CA PRO A 33 9.46 7.32 8.43
C PRO A 33 9.27 5.80 8.32
N PHE A 34 8.02 5.32 8.23
CA PHE A 34 7.77 3.90 8.02
C PHE A 34 8.27 3.41 6.64
N VAL A 35 8.18 4.25 5.60
CA VAL A 35 8.66 3.91 4.26
C VAL A 35 10.16 3.79 4.26
N ASP A 36 10.88 4.68 4.96
CA ASP A 36 12.33 4.60 5.11
C ASP A 36 12.80 3.35 5.84
N ILE A 37 12.04 2.89 6.85
CA ILE A 37 12.32 1.66 7.58
C ILE A 37 12.15 0.43 6.67
N TYR A 38 11.07 0.39 5.89
CA TYR A 38 10.78 -0.74 5.00
C TYR A 38 11.56 -0.69 3.67
N PHE A 39 11.99 0.48 3.22
CA PHE A 39 12.66 0.68 1.95
C PHE A 39 13.85 1.65 2.10
N PRO A 40 14.93 1.26 2.80
CA PRO A 40 16.04 2.18 3.06
C PRO A 40 16.63 2.77 1.79
N ASN A 41 16.89 4.09 1.80
CA ASN A 41 17.47 4.83 0.68
C ASN A 41 16.69 4.70 -0.63
N HIS A 42 15.37 4.49 -0.58
CA HIS A 42 14.55 4.31 -1.77
C HIS A 42 14.57 5.49 -2.75
N GLY A 43 15.07 6.67 -2.36
CA GLY A 43 15.37 7.80 -3.25
C GLY A 43 16.55 7.58 -4.20
N THR A 44 17.31 6.50 -4.03
CA THR A 44 18.52 6.18 -4.82
C THR A 44 18.28 5.00 -5.77
N PRO A 45 19.03 4.88 -6.89
CA PRO A 45 18.89 3.74 -7.80
C PRO A 45 19.09 2.38 -7.13
N SER A 46 20.05 2.27 -6.20
CA SER A 46 20.30 1.03 -5.45
C SER A 46 19.17 0.71 -4.46
N GLY A 47 18.63 1.72 -3.78
CA GLY A 47 17.47 1.56 -2.90
C GLY A 47 16.20 1.19 -3.65
N GLN A 48 15.94 1.78 -4.83
CA GLN A 48 14.81 1.37 -5.69
C GLN A 48 14.95 -0.08 -6.16
N ALA A 49 16.15 -0.52 -6.54
CA ALA A 49 16.40 -1.91 -6.91
C ALA A 49 16.16 -2.87 -5.71
N GLN A 50 16.53 -2.46 -4.49
CA GLN A 50 16.25 -3.23 -3.28
C GLN A 50 14.76 -3.28 -2.95
N ALA A 51 14.06 -2.15 -3.05
CA ALA A 51 12.63 -2.03 -2.82
C ALA A 51 11.84 -2.90 -3.80
N SER A 52 12.19 -2.87 -5.10
CA SER A 52 11.60 -3.71 -6.13
C SER A 52 11.74 -5.21 -5.80
N LYS A 53 12.94 -5.66 -5.42
CA LYS A 53 13.18 -7.04 -4.97
C LYS A 53 12.35 -7.41 -3.74
N ARG A 54 12.20 -6.50 -2.78
CA ARG A 54 11.41 -6.72 -1.57
C ARG A 54 9.91 -6.84 -1.88
N LEU A 55 9.37 -5.95 -2.71
CA LEU A 55 7.98 -6.01 -3.15
C LEU A 55 7.69 -7.32 -3.90
N ALA A 56 8.59 -7.73 -4.78
CA ALA A 56 8.49 -9.02 -5.48
C ALA A 56 8.44 -10.19 -4.48
N ALA A 57 9.34 -10.20 -3.49
CA ALA A 57 9.37 -11.24 -2.47
C ALA A 57 8.09 -11.28 -1.63
N TRP A 58 7.51 -10.13 -1.28
CA TRP A 58 6.24 -10.06 -0.56
C TRP A 58 5.04 -10.51 -1.39
N LYS A 59 5.00 -10.17 -2.68
CA LYS A 59 3.97 -10.67 -3.58
C LYS A 59 4.07 -12.19 -3.71
N GLN A 60 5.29 -12.74 -3.76
CA GLN A 60 5.54 -14.16 -3.98
C GLN A 60 5.55 -15.00 -2.69
N SER A 61 5.48 -14.39 -1.50
CA SER A 61 5.57 -15.13 -0.23
C SER A 61 4.33 -15.97 0.08
N SER A 62 3.22 -15.77 -0.64
CA SER A 62 2.00 -16.55 -0.48
C SER A 62 1.17 -16.52 -1.76
N GLU A 63 0.57 -17.66 -2.12
CA GLU A 63 -0.38 -17.78 -3.23
C GLU A 63 -1.67 -16.95 -3.00
N SER A 64 -1.96 -16.59 -1.75
CA SER A 64 -3.08 -15.73 -1.39
C SER A 64 -2.73 -14.23 -1.40
N SER A 65 -1.48 -13.87 -1.68
CA SER A 65 -1.03 -12.48 -1.74
C SER A 65 -1.51 -11.82 -3.03
N THR A 66 -2.27 -10.72 -2.91
CA THR A 66 -2.76 -9.94 -4.06
C THR A 66 -2.26 -8.50 -3.95
N PHE A 67 -1.50 -8.06 -4.95
CA PHE A 67 -1.00 -6.70 -5.04
C PHE A 67 -1.80 -5.92 -6.09
N LEU A 68 -2.29 -4.75 -5.71
CA LEU A 68 -3.15 -3.90 -6.53
C LEU A 68 -2.46 -2.56 -6.83
N LYS A 69 -2.72 -2.03 -8.03
CA LYS A 69 -2.28 -0.69 -8.47
C LYS A 69 -3.50 0.16 -8.85
N ALA A 70 -3.40 1.46 -8.61
CA ALA A 70 -4.30 2.45 -9.16
C ALA A 70 -3.77 2.93 -10.52
N ILE A 71 -4.65 2.97 -11.52
CA ILE A 71 -4.33 3.42 -12.89
C ILE A 71 -5.20 4.62 -13.19
N ALA A 72 -4.60 5.72 -13.65
CA ALA A 72 -5.35 6.78 -14.32
C ALA A 72 -5.24 6.59 -15.83
N ARG A 73 -6.38 6.65 -16.53
CA ARG A 73 -6.42 6.71 -18.00
C ARG A 73 -6.64 8.14 -18.42
N ALA A 74 -5.72 8.67 -19.23
CA ALA A 74 -5.82 10.02 -19.75
C ALA A 74 -6.84 10.11 -20.90
N ASP A 75 -6.99 9.06 -21.73
CA ASP A 75 -8.01 8.87 -22.79
C ASP A 75 -7.99 7.42 -23.34
N GLU A 76 -9.00 6.98 -24.09
CA GLU A 76 -9.04 5.65 -24.77
C GLU A 76 -7.84 5.48 -25.72
N GLY A 77 -6.92 4.55 -25.39
CA GLY A 77 -5.73 4.23 -26.20
C GLY A 77 -4.40 4.79 -25.67
N SER A 78 -4.41 5.53 -24.55
CA SER A 78 -3.19 5.99 -23.87
C SER A 78 -2.55 4.90 -23.01
N GLN A 79 -1.22 4.98 -22.86
CA GLN A 79 -0.41 4.03 -22.09
C GLN A 79 -0.81 4.08 -20.60
N GLU A 80 -0.99 2.93 -19.95
CA GLU A 80 -1.37 2.89 -18.53
C GLU A 80 -0.26 3.50 -17.67
N HIS A 81 -0.59 4.52 -16.89
CA HIS A 81 0.32 5.16 -15.95
C HIS A 81 -0.14 4.90 -14.52
N ILE A 82 0.74 4.30 -13.71
CA ILE A 82 0.58 4.20 -12.27
C ILE A 82 0.86 5.59 -11.70
N ILE A 83 -0.19 6.26 -11.24
CA ILE A 83 -0.10 7.61 -10.67
C ILE A 83 0.02 7.59 -9.14
N GLY A 84 -0.14 6.43 -8.51
CA GLY A 84 -0.04 6.28 -7.06
C GLY A 84 -0.35 4.87 -6.58
N LEU A 85 -0.09 4.62 -5.30
CA LEU A 85 -0.50 3.40 -4.60
C LEU A 85 -1.42 3.81 -3.45
N ALA A 86 -2.64 3.27 -3.44
CA ALA A 86 -3.49 3.33 -2.26
C ALA A 86 -2.91 2.37 -1.22
N ALA A 87 -2.45 2.89 -0.08
CA ALA A 87 -1.97 2.07 1.01
C ALA A 87 -3.15 1.54 1.81
N ILE A 88 -3.20 0.22 2.05
CA ILE A 88 -4.08 -0.38 3.06
C ILE A 88 -3.16 -1.00 4.11
N VAL A 89 -3.27 -0.54 5.34
CA VAL A 89 -2.46 -1.03 6.46
C VAL A 89 -3.35 -1.63 7.53
N GLU A 90 -3.01 -2.85 7.94
CA GLU A 90 -3.51 -3.46 9.17
C GLU A 90 -2.77 -2.84 10.37
N GLY A 91 -3.48 -2.06 11.17
CA GLY A 91 -2.98 -1.41 12.38
C GLY A 91 -3.58 -2.01 13.64
N THR A 92 -2.80 -2.03 14.72
CA THR A 92 -3.38 -2.21 16.05
C THR A 92 -3.87 -0.86 16.59
N PRO A 93 -4.81 -0.83 17.56
CA PRO A 93 -5.25 0.42 18.19
C PRO A 93 -4.09 1.27 18.76
N VAL A 94 -3.00 0.62 19.18
CA VAL A 94 -1.79 1.30 19.69
C VAL A 94 -1.03 2.01 18.57
N GLY A 95 -0.91 1.39 17.39
CA GLY A 95 -0.22 1.96 16.23
C GLY A 95 -1.00 3.04 15.50
N ARG A 96 -2.32 3.10 15.67
CA ARG A 96 -3.23 4.02 14.96
C ARG A 96 -2.74 5.46 14.91
N LYS A 97 -2.39 6.03 16.06
CA LYS A 97 -2.02 7.45 16.16
C LYS A 97 -0.78 7.79 15.33
N LEU A 98 0.15 6.84 15.18
CA LEU A 98 1.33 7.01 14.32
C LEU A 98 0.93 7.05 12.84
N TYR A 99 0.01 6.18 12.42
CA TYR A 99 -0.47 6.14 11.04
C TYR A 99 -1.32 7.37 10.68
N GLU A 100 -2.14 7.87 11.60
CA GLU A 100 -2.88 9.12 11.44
C GLU A 100 -1.95 10.31 11.22
N GLN A 101 -0.81 10.37 11.92
CA GLN A 101 0.21 11.40 11.69
C GLN A 101 0.87 11.31 10.30
N CYS A 102 0.85 10.14 9.67
CA CYS A 102 1.30 9.92 8.30
C CYS A 102 0.20 10.20 7.25
N GLY A 103 -0.96 10.71 7.67
CA GLY A 103 -2.08 11.04 6.80
C GLY A 103 -2.98 9.86 6.44
N LEU A 104 -2.91 8.74 7.17
CA LEU A 104 -3.83 7.63 6.99
C LEU A 104 -5.11 7.81 7.83
N SER A 105 -6.27 7.50 7.27
CA SER A 105 -7.57 7.47 7.95
C SER A 105 -8.00 6.03 8.24
N ALA A 106 -8.63 5.79 9.40
CA ALA A 106 -9.23 4.49 9.69
C ALA A 106 -10.55 4.36 8.92
N GLU A 107 -10.61 3.38 8.02
CA GLU A 107 -11.83 3.05 7.26
C GLU A 107 -12.64 1.93 7.95
N ILE A 108 -11.95 1.04 8.67
CA ILE A 108 -12.58 -0.01 9.46
C ILE A 108 -12.03 0.05 10.88
N GLU A 109 -12.89 0.46 11.82
CA GLU A 109 -12.55 0.72 13.22
C GLU A 109 -12.21 -0.54 14.03
N GLU A 110 -12.96 -1.64 13.86
CA GLU A 110 -12.67 -2.92 14.50
C GLU A 110 -13.16 -4.05 13.59
N MET A 111 -12.24 -4.85 13.06
CA MET A 111 -12.60 -6.09 12.36
C MET A 111 -12.70 -7.24 13.38
N ARG A 112 -13.85 -7.92 13.39
CA ARG A 112 -14.10 -9.08 14.25
C ARG A 112 -14.01 -10.36 13.42
N PHE A 113 -13.16 -11.27 13.87
CA PHE A 113 -13.08 -12.61 13.31
C PHE A 113 -13.97 -13.55 14.12
N ASP A 114 -14.83 -14.28 13.42
CA ASP A 114 -15.38 -15.52 13.95
C ASP A 114 -14.28 -16.58 13.83
N VAL A 115 -13.71 -16.95 14.97
CA VAL A 115 -12.53 -17.82 15.01
C VAL A 115 -12.90 -19.29 15.22
N GLY A 116 -14.18 -19.62 15.44
CA GLY A 116 -14.59 -20.97 15.89
C GLY A 116 -14.51 -21.14 17.41
N GLU A 117 -15.30 -22.09 17.94
CA GLU A 117 -15.47 -22.30 19.39
C GLU A 117 -14.16 -22.69 20.07
N GLU A 118 -13.29 -23.43 19.39
CA GLU A 118 -12.03 -23.93 19.91
C GLU A 118 -10.99 -22.81 20.19
N TYR A 119 -11.26 -21.59 19.74
CA TYR A 119 -10.41 -20.42 19.97
C TYR A 119 -11.09 -19.31 20.78
N VAL A 120 -12.29 -19.55 21.34
CA VAL A 120 -13.09 -18.52 22.01
C VAL A 120 -12.41 -17.92 23.25
N GLU A 121 -11.62 -18.72 23.96
CA GLU A 121 -10.87 -18.32 25.15
C GLU A 121 -9.59 -17.54 24.83
N ARG A 122 -9.17 -17.50 23.57
CA ARG A 122 -7.98 -16.74 23.16
C ARG A 122 -8.32 -15.27 23.00
N ARG A 123 -7.38 -14.41 23.39
CA ARG A 123 -7.47 -12.97 23.15
C ARG A 123 -7.62 -12.71 21.65
N LYS A 124 -8.78 -12.18 21.24
CA LYS A 124 -9.06 -11.84 19.85
C LYS A 124 -8.19 -10.66 19.40
N PRO A 125 -7.58 -10.72 18.20
CA PRO A 125 -6.86 -9.57 17.65
C PRO A 125 -7.86 -8.43 17.39
N LYS A 126 -7.44 -7.20 17.70
CA LYS A 126 -8.16 -5.99 17.34
C LYS A 126 -7.37 -5.32 16.23
N LEU A 127 -7.96 -5.31 15.05
CA LEU A 127 -7.35 -4.76 13.84
C LEU A 127 -8.16 -3.56 13.37
N VAL A 128 -7.43 -2.53 12.95
CA VAL A 128 -7.92 -1.30 12.33
C VAL A 128 -7.37 -1.26 10.92
N PHE A 129 -8.19 -1.02 9.91
CA PHE A 129 -7.70 -0.82 8.54
C PHE A 129 -7.62 0.66 8.26
N LEU A 130 -6.44 1.12 7.85
CA LEU A 130 -6.23 2.52 7.50
C LEU A 130 -5.83 2.70 6.03
N THR A 131 -6.30 3.80 5.43
CA THR A 131 -6.04 4.16 4.03
C THR A 131 -5.50 5.59 3.91
N ARG A 132 -4.81 5.92 2.81
CA ARG A 132 -4.42 7.29 2.46
C ARG A 132 -4.51 7.48 0.96
N GLU A 133 -5.04 8.62 0.54
CA GLU A 133 -5.03 9.03 -0.87
C GLU A 133 -3.60 9.33 -1.34
N PRO A 134 -3.20 8.87 -2.53
CA PRO A 134 -1.93 9.26 -3.12
C PRO A 134 -1.84 10.78 -3.31
N PRO A 135 -0.68 11.42 -3.07
CA PRO A 135 -0.51 12.84 -3.36
C PRO A 135 -0.66 13.10 -4.87
N THR A 136 -1.40 14.16 -5.22
CA THR A 136 -1.60 14.67 -6.59
C THR A 136 -0.38 15.36 -7.15
#